data_AF-A0A2V7KA51-F1
#
_entry.id   AF-A0A2V7KA51-F1
#
_cell.length_a   1.000
_cell.length_b   1.000
_cell.length_c   1.000
_cell.angle_alpha   90.00
_cell.angle_beta   90.00
_cell.angle_gamma   90.00
#
_symmetry.space_group_name_H-M   'P 1'
#
loop_
_entity.id
_entity.type
_entity.pdbx_description
1 polymer ?
#
loop_
_entity_poly.entity_id
_entity_poly.type
_entity_poly.pdbx_seq_one_letter_code
_entity_poly.pdbx_strand_id
1 'polypeptide(L)'
;MLIVGVVVAAMVYGAAVTLALTGNLGSAMAVVVLIVGAVLLPVALFIVRRRIWTPLTEIERAIRRVSEGDLSTQVPVARDDELGTVGTHFNHMTRVLRDRAEEQGRFAAAGELLGGVAHEVNNPLMAIASHAELRLADGNLPAEQRNEMQSILRQAQRAAKLLRGLLRFVRAGEKRSATVNMNDVVRSAIDLVSYRFTIDEILIGGRLDPELPTVVGDANRLEQVIVNLLS
;
A
#
# COMPACT_ATOMS: atom_id res chain seq x y z
N MET A 1 22.22 43.56 15.84
CA MET A 1 22.07 44.58 16.91
C MET A 1 22.16 46.02 16.39
N LEU A 2 23.01 46.33 15.40
CA LEU A 2 23.20 47.70 14.91
C LEU A 2 21.95 48.34 14.28
N ILE A 3 21.13 47.55 13.56
CA ILE A 3 19.88 48.02 12.93
C ILE A 3 18.83 48.44 13.98
N VAL A 4 18.71 47.68 15.07
CA VAL A 4 17.75 47.99 16.15
C VAL A 4 18.12 49.30 16.85
N GLY A 5 19.41 49.55 17.08
CA GLY A 5 19.88 50.80 17.70
C GLY A 5 19.61 52.04 16.85
N VAL A 6 19.84 51.97 15.54
CA VAL A 6 19.58 53.08 14.60
C VAL A 6 18.09 53.40 14.51
N VAL A 7 17.26 52.37 14.47
CA VAL A 7 15.79 52.49 14.44
C VAL A 7 15.28 53.17 15.71
N VAL A 8 15.76 52.77 16.89
CA VAL A 8 15.37 53.36 18.17
C VAL A 8 15.82 54.82 18.27
N ALA A 9 17.04 55.15 17.82
CA ALA A 9 17.52 56.53 17.81
C ALA A 9 16.68 57.44 16.89
N ALA A 10 16.30 56.93 15.70
CA ALA A 10 15.42 57.65 14.78
C ALA A 10 14.01 57.84 15.34
N MET A 11 13.47 56.84 16.07
CA MET A 11 12.19 56.95 16.78
C MET A 11 12.19 58.08 17.80
N VAL A 12 13.22 58.11 18.66
CA VAL A 12 13.34 59.09 19.73
C VAL A 12 13.51 60.50 19.16
N TYR A 13 14.35 60.65 18.12
CA TYR A 13 14.56 61.94 17.46
C TYR A 13 13.29 62.45 16.76
N GLY A 14 12.60 61.60 16.00
CA GLY A 14 11.35 61.95 15.32
C GLY A 14 10.26 62.39 16.28
N ALA A 15 10.05 61.65 17.37
CA ALA A 15 9.07 61.98 18.40
C ALA A 15 9.38 63.32 19.10
N ALA A 16 10.66 63.53 19.47
CA ALA A 16 11.13 64.76 20.11
C ALA A 16 10.94 66.00 19.22
N VAL A 17 11.22 65.90 17.92
CA VAL A 17 11.04 66.99 16.96
C VAL A 17 9.57 67.34 16.79
N THR A 18 8.67 66.35 16.64
CA THR A 18 7.23 66.62 16.54
C THR A 18 6.64 67.23 17.80
N LEU A 19 7.14 66.83 18.98
CA LEU A 19 6.71 67.42 20.26
C LEU A 19 7.16 68.88 20.36
N ALA A 20 8.40 69.18 19.96
CA ALA A 20 8.95 70.53 19.96
C ALA A 20 8.22 71.48 19.00
N LEU A 21 7.75 70.98 17.85
CA LEU A 21 7.07 71.79 16.83
C LEU A 21 5.57 72.00 17.09
N THR A 22 4.89 71.00 17.65
CA THR A 22 3.41 71.04 17.79
C THR A 22 2.92 71.25 19.22
N GLY A 23 3.78 71.06 20.23
CA GLY A 23 3.41 71.13 21.65
C GLY A 23 2.38 70.09 22.10
N ASN A 24 1.96 69.18 21.21
CA ASN A 24 0.90 68.21 21.46
C ASN A 24 1.51 66.81 21.68
N LEU A 25 1.22 66.21 22.83
CA LEU A 25 1.68 64.85 23.14
C LEU A 25 1.10 63.80 22.17
N GLY A 26 -0.09 64.05 21.62
CA GLY A 26 -0.78 63.12 20.72
C GLY A 26 -0.07 62.91 19.38
N SER A 27 0.54 63.94 18.81
CA SER A 27 1.26 63.85 17.53
C SER A 27 2.59 63.09 17.67
N ALA A 28 3.31 63.30 18.77
CA ALA A 28 4.52 62.56 19.10
C ALA A 28 4.25 61.06 19.31
N MET A 29 3.14 60.71 19.97
CA MET A 29 2.69 59.32 20.12
C MET A 29 2.37 58.66 18.78
N ALA A 30 1.72 59.38 17.86
CA ALA A 30 1.43 58.86 16.53
C ALA A 30 2.71 58.51 15.74
N VAL A 31 3.75 59.35 15.83
CA VAL A 31 5.05 59.09 15.19
C VAL A 31 5.71 57.83 15.75
N VAL A 32 5.69 57.66 17.08
CA VAL A 32 6.26 56.45 17.71
C VAL A 32 5.53 55.19 17.24
N VAL A 33 4.20 55.20 17.22
CA VAL A 33 3.38 54.05 16.76
C VAL A 33 3.68 53.70 15.31
N LEU A 34 3.80 54.70 14.43
CA LEU A 34 4.10 54.48 13.01
C LEU A 34 5.47 53.82 12.81
N ILE A 35 6.50 54.28 13.52
CA ILE A 35 7.84 53.72 13.37
C ILE A 35 7.89 52.30 13.97
N VAL A 36 7.20 52.04 15.09
CA VAL A 36 7.11 50.69 15.68
C VAL A 36 6.43 49.74 14.70
N GLY A 37 5.33 50.17 14.08
CA GLY A 37 4.66 49.43 13.02
C GLY A 37 5.58 49.13 11.84
N ALA A 38 6.37 50.11 11.38
CA ALA A 38 7.30 49.97 10.27
C ALA A 38 8.42 48.94 10.52
N VAL A 39 8.72 48.64 11.78
CA VAL A 39 9.76 47.68 12.19
C VAL A 39 9.17 46.31 12.50
N LEU A 40 8.03 46.27 13.19
CA LEU A 40 7.36 45.02 13.53
C LEU A 40 6.76 44.34 12.30
N LEU A 41 6.25 45.10 11.33
CA LEU A 41 5.61 44.53 10.14
C LEU A 41 6.60 43.69 9.29
N PRO A 42 7.80 44.16 8.91
CA PRO A 42 8.78 43.34 8.20
C PRO A 42 9.24 42.12 9.00
N VAL A 43 9.41 42.26 10.32
CA VAL A 43 9.81 41.15 11.20
C VAL A 43 8.71 40.09 11.24
N ALA A 44 7.46 40.50 11.40
CA ALA A 44 6.30 39.60 11.36
C ALA A 44 6.21 38.89 10.00
N LEU A 45 6.32 39.62 8.89
CA LEU A 45 6.33 39.04 7.54
C LEU A 45 7.50 38.06 7.34
N PHE A 46 8.67 38.36 7.87
CA PHE A 46 9.83 37.47 7.82
C PHE A 46 9.60 36.17 8.62
N ILE A 47 9.03 36.28 9.82
CA ILE A 47 8.67 35.12 10.65
C ILE A 47 7.62 34.28 9.95
N VAL A 48 6.54 34.90 9.49
CA VAL A 48 5.43 34.27 8.78
C VAL A 48 5.94 33.52 7.54
N ARG A 49 6.73 34.19 6.70
CA ARG A 49 7.36 33.57 5.53
C ARG A 49 8.21 32.36 5.90
N ARG A 50 9.08 32.50 6.92
CA ARG A 50 9.99 31.41 7.35
C ARG A 50 9.28 30.31 8.14
N ARG A 51 8.12 30.59 8.74
CA ARG A 51 7.40 29.65 9.60
C ARG A 51 6.28 28.90 8.93
N ILE A 52 5.64 29.49 7.93
CA ILE A 52 4.46 28.90 7.29
C ILE A 52 4.68 28.70 5.79
N TRP A 53 5.21 29.68 5.04
CA TRP A 53 5.25 29.63 3.57
C TRP A 53 6.28 28.62 3.06
N THR A 54 7.50 28.65 3.61
CA THR A 54 8.57 27.73 3.16
C THR A 54 8.21 26.26 3.41
N PRO A 55 7.81 25.84 4.62
CA PRO A 55 7.47 24.43 4.87
C PRO A 55 6.27 23.94 4.04
N LEU A 56 5.25 24.79 3.84
CA LEU A 56 4.08 24.44 3.04
C LEU A 56 4.46 24.12 1.59
N THR A 57 5.35 24.93 1.01
CA THR A 57 5.83 24.74 -0.36
C THR A 57 6.69 23.47 -0.49
N GLU A 58 7.46 23.12 0.55
CA GLU A 58 8.25 21.88 0.57
C GLU A 58 7.35 20.64 0.59
N ILE A 59 6.29 20.66 1.40
CA ILE A 59 5.30 19.56 1.46
C ILE A 59 4.57 19.44 0.12
N GLU A 60 4.12 20.55 -0.47
CA GLU A 60 3.45 20.53 -1.79
C GLU A 60 4.34 19.89 -2.86
N ARG A 61 5.60 20.30 -2.94
CA ARG A 61 6.57 19.72 -3.88
C ARG A 61 6.81 18.24 -3.60
N ALA A 62 6.88 17.84 -2.34
CA ALA A 62 7.05 16.45 -1.96
C ALA A 62 5.83 15.59 -2.36
N ILE A 63 4.62 16.09 -2.14
CA ILE A 63 3.37 15.43 -2.59
C ILE A 63 3.38 15.26 -4.10
N ARG A 64 3.78 16.29 -4.85
CA ARG A 64 3.86 16.22 -6.31
C ARG A 64 4.84 15.15 -6.78
N ARG A 65 6.05 15.10 -6.21
CA ARG A 65 7.04 14.06 -6.52
C ARG A 65 6.54 12.65 -6.19
N VAL A 66 5.88 12.48 -5.04
CA VAL A 66 5.25 11.19 -4.68
C VAL A 66 4.16 10.80 -5.67
N SER A 67 3.35 11.75 -6.15
CA SER A 67 2.33 11.50 -7.17
C SER A 67 2.91 11.13 -8.55
N GLU A 68 4.13 11.58 -8.84
CA GLU A 68 4.89 11.24 -10.05
C GLU A 68 5.65 9.89 -9.89
N GLY A 69 5.52 9.21 -8.74
CA GLY A 69 6.07 7.88 -8.48
C GLY A 69 7.37 7.85 -7.67
N ASP A 70 7.89 9.01 -7.26
CA ASP A 70 9.10 9.10 -6.45
C ASP A 70 8.81 9.01 -4.95
N LEU A 71 8.80 7.77 -4.45
CA LEU A 71 8.57 7.43 -3.04
C LEU A 71 9.83 7.54 -2.16
N SER A 72 10.94 8.09 -2.69
CA SER A 72 12.17 8.31 -1.92
C SER A 72 12.21 9.67 -1.23
N THR A 73 11.33 10.58 -1.64
CA THR A 73 11.27 11.96 -1.15
C THR A 73 10.88 12.02 0.32
N GLN A 74 11.57 12.86 1.09
CA GLN A 74 11.24 13.15 2.48
C GLN A 74 11.18 14.66 2.71
N VAL A 75 10.22 15.07 3.52
CA VAL A 75 10.10 16.46 3.98
C VAL A 75 10.96 16.62 5.24
N PRO A 76 11.83 17.65 5.32
CA PRO A 76 12.63 17.90 6.53
C PRO A 76 11.74 18.30 7.71
N VAL A 77 11.84 17.54 8.80
CA VAL A 77 11.10 17.81 10.05
C VAL A 77 12.06 18.37 11.09
N ALA A 78 12.27 19.69 11.06
CA ALA A 78 13.18 20.38 11.98
C ALA A 78 12.47 21.06 13.16
N ARG A 79 11.14 20.91 13.28
CA ARG A 79 10.30 21.69 14.20
C ARG A 79 9.28 20.83 14.90
N ASP A 80 9.01 21.19 16.15
CA ASP A 80 8.03 20.53 17.03
C ASP A 80 6.70 21.30 17.05
N ASP A 81 6.26 21.74 15.86
CA ASP A 81 4.96 22.40 15.64
C ASP A 81 4.04 21.55 14.76
N GLU A 82 2.84 22.06 14.45
CA GLU A 82 1.83 21.35 13.67
C GLU A 82 2.34 21.02 12.26
N LEU A 83 3.14 21.91 11.67
CA LEU A 83 3.74 21.69 10.35
C LEU A 83 4.81 20.60 10.41
N GLY A 84 5.59 20.55 11.49
CA GLY A 84 6.50 19.44 11.77
C GLY A 84 5.77 18.10 11.87
N THR A 85 4.65 18.07 12.61
CA THR A 85 3.81 16.87 12.76
C THR A 85 3.26 16.39 11.41
N VAL A 86 2.77 17.30 10.56
CA VAL A 86 2.32 16.98 9.21
C VAL A 86 3.46 16.40 8.36
N GLY A 87 4.66 16.97 8.45
CA GLY A 87 5.85 16.44 7.78
C GLY A 87 6.18 15.01 8.23
N THR A 88 6.09 14.73 9.53
CA THR A 88 6.30 13.37 10.09
C THR A 88 5.26 12.38 9.56
N HIS A 89 3.97 12.74 9.57
CA HIS A 89 2.92 11.88 9.05
C HIS A 89 3.08 11.63 7.55
N PHE A 90 3.43 12.66 6.77
CA PHE A 90 3.70 12.53 5.34
C PHE A 90 4.87 11.55 5.08
N ASN A 91 5.99 11.70 5.81
CA ASN A 91 7.14 10.81 5.68
C ASN A 91 6.79 9.37 6.06
N HIS A 92 5.97 9.17 7.09
CA HIS A 92 5.49 7.85 7.49
C HIS A 92 4.62 7.21 6.40
N MET A 93 3.63 7.93 5.87
CA MET A 93 2.78 7.45 4.77
C MET A 93 3.61 7.08 3.53
N THR A 94 4.56 7.94 3.15
CA THR A 94 5.42 7.70 1.98
C THR A 94 6.26 6.43 2.16
N ARG A 95 6.78 6.19 3.37
CA ARG A 95 7.51 4.97 3.71
C ARG A 95 6.63 3.72 3.58
N VAL A 96 5.42 3.75 4.14
CA VAL A 96 4.45 2.64 4.04
C VAL A 96 4.09 2.35 2.58
N LEU A 97 3.88 3.39 1.77
CA LEU A 97 3.59 3.22 0.34
C LEU A 97 4.76 2.57 -0.41
N ARG A 98 5.99 3.01 -0.14
CA ARG A 98 7.20 2.43 -0.75
C ARG A 98 7.34 0.96 -0.39
N ASP A 99 7.23 0.63 0.90
CA ASP A 99 7.41 -0.73 1.38
C ASP A 99 6.36 -1.68 0.76
N ARG A 100 5.10 -1.23 0.62
CA ARG A 100 4.05 -1.98 -0.09
C ARG A 100 4.33 -2.14 -1.58
N ALA A 101 4.85 -1.10 -2.24
CA ALA A 101 5.18 -1.15 -3.66
C ALA A 101 6.34 -2.14 -3.92
N GLU A 102 7.37 -2.14 -3.06
CA GLU A 102 8.46 -3.10 -3.13
C GLU A 102 7.98 -4.54 -2.88
N GLU A 103 7.10 -4.74 -1.89
CA GLU A 103 6.52 -6.05 -1.60
C GLU A 103 5.71 -6.59 -2.80
N GLN A 104 4.87 -5.75 -3.41
CA GLN A 104 4.14 -6.10 -4.62
C GLN A 104 5.07 -6.41 -5.81
N GLY A 105 6.13 -5.61 -6.01
CA GLY A 105 7.12 -5.84 -7.06
C GLY A 105 7.87 -7.16 -6.87
N ARG A 106 8.21 -7.52 -5.62
CA ARG A 106 8.83 -8.81 -5.29
C ARG A 106 7.91 -9.98 -5.61
N PHE A 107 6.62 -9.86 -5.27
CA PHE A 107 5.63 -10.90 -5.61
C PHE A 107 5.39 -11.02 -7.12
N ALA A 108 5.36 -9.91 -7.86
CA ALA A 108 5.24 -9.92 -9.32
C ALA A 108 6.44 -10.63 -9.98
N ALA A 109 7.68 -10.23 -9.61
CA ALA A 109 8.90 -10.88 -10.11
C ALA A 109 8.98 -12.36 -9.70
N ALA A 110 8.57 -12.70 -8.46
CA ALA A 110 8.46 -14.09 -8.03
C ALA A 110 7.40 -14.85 -8.85
N GLY A 111 6.30 -14.21 -9.26
CA GLY A 111 5.23 -14.82 -10.05
C GLY A 111 5.62 -15.21 -11.45
N GLU A 112 6.41 -14.37 -12.11
CA GLU A 112 6.95 -14.64 -13.43
C GLU A 112 7.89 -15.85 -13.40
N LEU A 113 8.83 -15.88 -12.45
CA LEU A 113 9.78 -16.98 -12.26
C LEU A 113 9.08 -18.27 -11.79
N LEU A 114 8.19 -18.20 -10.80
CA LEU A 114 7.43 -19.34 -10.30
C LEU A 114 6.49 -19.90 -11.38
N GLY A 115 5.97 -19.06 -12.27
CA GLY A 115 5.18 -19.46 -13.44
C GLY A 115 5.88 -20.49 -14.32
N GLY A 116 7.14 -20.23 -14.67
CA GLY A 116 7.96 -21.13 -15.47
C GLY A 116 8.34 -22.41 -14.71
N VAL A 117 8.89 -22.25 -13.50
CA VAL A 117 9.31 -23.38 -12.65
C VAL A 117 8.15 -24.32 -12.35
N ALA A 118 6.98 -23.78 -12.06
CA ALA A 118 5.82 -24.60 -11.74
C ALA A 118 5.28 -25.36 -12.96
N HIS A 119 5.41 -24.83 -14.17
CA HIS A 119 5.04 -25.59 -15.37
C HIS A 119 5.98 -26.78 -15.58
N GLU A 120 7.29 -26.55 -15.40
CA GLU A 120 8.32 -27.59 -15.51
C GLU A 120 8.21 -28.66 -14.41
N VAL A 121 7.79 -28.31 -13.19
CA VAL A 121 7.59 -29.27 -12.09
C VAL A 121 6.25 -30.00 -12.19
N ASN A 122 5.21 -29.35 -12.72
CA ASN A 122 3.90 -30.00 -12.89
C ASN A 122 3.95 -31.12 -13.94
N ASN A 123 4.79 -30.99 -14.97
CA ASN A 123 4.97 -31.99 -16.02
C ASN A 123 5.46 -33.37 -15.51
N PRO A 124 6.58 -33.49 -14.77
CA PRO A 124 7.02 -34.76 -14.22
C PRO A 124 6.05 -35.31 -13.17
N LEU A 125 5.35 -34.45 -12.41
CA LEU A 125 4.32 -34.91 -11.48
C LEU A 125 3.12 -35.55 -12.20
N MET A 126 2.67 -34.98 -13.32
CA MET A 126 1.64 -35.63 -14.15
C MET A 126 2.14 -36.93 -14.76
N ALA A 127 3.39 -37.00 -15.20
CA ALA A 127 3.97 -38.23 -15.73
C ALA A 127 4.01 -39.34 -14.67
N ILE A 128 4.42 -39.03 -13.43
CA ILE A 128 4.41 -39.97 -12.31
C ILE A 128 2.98 -40.44 -12.00
N ALA A 129 2.01 -39.52 -11.94
CA ALA A 129 0.62 -39.86 -11.70
C ALA A 129 0.05 -40.77 -12.81
N SER A 130 0.31 -40.44 -14.07
CA SER A 130 -0.16 -41.23 -15.22
C SER A 130 0.46 -42.62 -15.25
N HIS A 131 1.77 -42.75 -14.97
CA HIS A 131 2.41 -44.06 -14.85
C HIS A 131 1.82 -44.89 -13.72
N ALA A 132 1.54 -44.27 -12.57
CA ALA A 132 0.90 -44.95 -11.45
C ALA A 132 -0.52 -45.41 -11.78
N GLU A 133 -1.31 -44.58 -12.46
CA GLU A 133 -2.66 -44.94 -12.94
C GLU A 133 -2.64 -46.09 -13.95
N LEU A 134 -1.74 -46.04 -14.94
CA LEU A 134 -1.57 -47.10 -15.94
C LEU A 134 -1.19 -48.44 -15.29
N ARG A 135 -0.29 -48.40 -14.30
CA ARG A 135 0.06 -49.61 -13.56
C ARG A 135 -1.14 -50.11 -12.77
N LEU A 136 -1.83 -49.26 -12.01
CA LEU A 136 -2.99 -49.66 -11.21
C LEU A 136 -4.14 -50.27 -12.03
N ALA A 137 -4.27 -49.88 -13.30
CA ALA A 137 -5.20 -50.46 -14.25
C ALA A 137 -4.86 -51.91 -14.65
N ASP A 138 -3.62 -52.36 -14.44
CA ASP A 138 -3.20 -53.74 -14.66
C ASP A 138 -3.76 -54.65 -13.55
N GLY A 139 -4.63 -55.58 -13.94
CA GLY A 139 -5.37 -56.45 -13.02
C GLY A 139 -4.50 -57.42 -12.23
N ASN A 140 -3.29 -57.72 -12.74
CA ASN A 140 -2.38 -58.73 -12.18
C ASN A 140 -1.38 -58.19 -11.13
N LEU A 141 -1.57 -56.96 -10.64
CA LEU A 141 -0.71 -56.42 -9.58
C LEU A 141 -0.95 -57.08 -8.21
N PRO A 142 0.11 -57.62 -7.57
CA PRO A 142 0.09 -58.01 -6.16
C PRO A 142 -0.43 -56.89 -5.26
N ALA A 143 -1.15 -57.25 -4.19
CA ALA A 143 -1.79 -56.29 -3.29
C ALA A 143 -0.81 -55.27 -2.68
N GLU A 144 0.41 -55.70 -2.36
CA GLU A 144 1.47 -54.85 -1.81
C GLU A 144 1.91 -53.78 -2.82
N GLN A 145 2.22 -54.17 -4.06
CA GLN A 145 2.59 -53.25 -5.15
C GLN A 145 1.43 -52.33 -5.55
N ARG A 146 0.18 -52.81 -5.47
CA ARG A 146 -1.01 -51.99 -5.68
C ARG A 146 -1.12 -50.88 -4.62
N ASN A 147 -0.87 -51.21 -3.34
CA ASN A 147 -0.91 -50.23 -2.25
C ASN A 147 0.19 -49.17 -2.39
N GLU A 148 1.41 -49.58 -2.77
CA GLU A 148 2.51 -48.66 -3.06
C GLU A 148 2.18 -47.70 -4.20
N MET A 149 1.65 -48.23 -5.32
CA MET A 149 1.31 -47.44 -6.50
C MET A 149 0.19 -46.44 -6.21
N GLN A 150 -0.81 -46.82 -5.41
CA GLN A 150 -1.84 -45.90 -4.91
C GLN A 150 -1.24 -44.80 -4.02
N SER A 151 -0.23 -45.12 -3.21
CA SER A 151 0.46 -44.12 -2.40
C SER A 151 1.20 -43.11 -3.27
N ILE A 152 1.96 -43.57 -4.26
CA ILE A 152 2.68 -42.72 -5.23
C ILE A 152 1.70 -41.81 -5.97
N LEU A 153 0.59 -42.34 -6.47
CA LEU A 153 -0.44 -41.58 -7.15
C LEU A 153 -0.99 -40.45 -6.27
N ARG A 154 -1.37 -40.76 -5.02
CA ARG A 154 -1.85 -39.76 -4.06
C ARG A 154 -0.81 -38.67 -3.80
N GLN A 155 0.47 -39.02 -3.66
CA GLN A 155 1.53 -38.04 -3.42
C GLN A 155 1.77 -37.13 -4.63
N ALA A 156 1.80 -37.69 -5.84
CA ALA A 156 1.98 -36.92 -7.07
C ALA A 156 0.82 -35.92 -7.29
N GLN A 157 -0.42 -36.38 -7.08
CA GLN A 157 -1.61 -35.52 -7.17
C GLN A 157 -1.59 -34.42 -6.09
N ARG A 158 -1.16 -34.75 -4.86
CA ARG A 158 -1.03 -33.78 -3.77
C ARG A 158 0.01 -32.71 -4.08
N ALA A 159 1.18 -33.11 -4.57
CA ALA A 159 2.24 -32.17 -4.97
C ALA A 159 1.76 -31.23 -6.09
N ALA A 160 1.07 -31.76 -7.11
CA ALA A 160 0.51 -30.95 -8.19
C ALA A 160 -0.58 -29.98 -7.70
N LYS A 161 -1.39 -30.37 -6.70
CA LYS A 161 -2.39 -29.48 -6.07
C LYS A 161 -1.71 -28.33 -5.29
N LEU A 162 -0.68 -28.63 -4.49
CA LEU A 162 0.08 -27.62 -3.74
C LEU A 162 0.75 -26.60 -4.66
N LEU A 163 1.38 -27.08 -5.74
CA LEU A 163 2.07 -26.25 -6.72
C LEU A 163 1.11 -25.28 -7.43
N ARG A 164 -0.08 -25.76 -7.84
CA ARG A 164 -1.14 -24.92 -8.42
C ARG A 164 -1.68 -23.89 -7.43
N GLY A 165 -1.79 -24.23 -6.14
CA GLY A 165 -2.18 -23.31 -5.09
C GLY A 165 -1.19 -22.16 -4.90
N LEU A 166 0.12 -22.49 -4.85
CA LEU A 166 1.19 -21.49 -4.77
C LEU A 166 1.18 -20.54 -5.98
N LEU A 167 1.03 -21.07 -7.20
CA LEU A 167 0.93 -20.26 -8.41
C LEU A 167 -0.24 -19.27 -8.41
N ARG A 168 -1.41 -19.70 -7.91
CA ARG A 168 -2.59 -18.81 -7.81
C ARG A 168 -2.33 -17.66 -6.84
N PHE A 169 -1.70 -17.93 -5.69
CA PHE A 169 -1.37 -16.92 -4.71
C PHE A 169 -0.45 -15.84 -5.28
N VAL A 170 0.57 -16.23 -6.04
CA VAL A 170 1.55 -15.29 -6.57
C VAL A 170 1.00 -14.50 -7.77
N ARG A 171 0.15 -15.12 -8.61
CA ARG A 171 -0.52 -14.45 -9.74
C ARG A 171 -1.70 -13.56 -9.34
N ALA A 172 -2.20 -13.65 -8.10
CA ALA A 172 -3.28 -12.79 -7.59
C ALA A 172 -2.87 -11.31 -7.45
N GLY A 173 -1.57 -10.99 -7.56
CA GLY A 173 -1.09 -9.61 -7.63
C GLY A 173 -1.25 -8.95 -9.00
N GLU A 174 -1.42 -9.71 -10.09
CA GLU A 174 -1.25 -9.20 -11.46
C GLU A 174 -2.54 -9.08 -12.29
N LYS A 175 -3.58 -9.88 -12.03
CA LYS A 175 -4.73 -9.95 -12.94
C LYS A 175 -5.77 -8.87 -12.67
N ARG A 176 -5.75 -7.85 -13.53
CA ARG A 176 -6.81 -6.85 -13.71
C ARG A 176 -8.15 -7.54 -14.02
N SER A 177 -9.20 -6.94 -13.48
CA SER A 177 -10.62 -7.25 -13.67
C SER A 177 -10.94 -7.90 -15.03
N ALA A 178 -11.50 -9.11 -14.99
CA ALA A 178 -11.95 -9.85 -16.17
C ALA A 178 -13.44 -10.18 -16.01
N THR A 179 -14.09 -10.62 -17.09
CA THR A 179 -15.43 -11.19 -16.99
C THR A 179 -15.34 -12.56 -16.30
N VAL A 180 -16.03 -12.70 -15.17
CA VAL A 180 -15.95 -13.85 -14.26
C VAL A 180 -17.33 -14.50 -14.14
N ASN A 181 -17.35 -15.83 -14.26
CA ASN A 181 -18.51 -16.63 -13.92
C ASN A 181 -18.48 -16.97 -12.43
N MET A 182 -19.45 -16.47 -11.66
CA MET A 182 -19.49 -16.70 -10.21
C MET A 182 -19.73 -18.17 -9.84
N ASN A 183 -20.37 -18.96 -10.70
CA ASN A 183 -20.57 -20.37 -10.43
C ASN A 183 -19.24 -21.12 -10.38
N ASP A 184 -18.29 -20.76 -11.25
CA ASP A 184 -16.97 -21.37 -11.28
C ASP A 184 -16.12 -20.95 -10.07
N VAL A 185 -16.26 -19.69 -9.64
CA VAL A 185 -15.61 -19.17 -8.42
C VAL A 185 -16.11 -19.90 -7.18
N VAL A 186 -17.44 -20.04 -7.02
CA VAL A 186 -18.03 -20.70 -5.85
C VAL A 186 -17.70 -22.19 -5.84
N ARG A 187 -17.72 -22.87 -6.99
CA ARG A 187 -17.28 -24.28 -7.08
C ARG A 187 -15.83 -24.45 -6.66
N SER A 188 -14.93 -23.60 -7.16
CA SER A 188 -13.50 -23.64 -6.80
C SER A 188 -13.29 -23.43 -5.30
N ALA A 189 -14.01 -22.48 -4.70
CA ALA A 189 -13.98 -22.24 -3.25
C ALA A 189 -14.51 -23.43 -2.44
N ILE A 190 -15.64 -24.02 -2.85
CA ILE A 190 -16.19 -25.25 -2.23
C ILE A 190 -15.18 -26.39 -2.31
N ASP A 191 -14.52 -26.60 -3.45
CA ASP A 191 -13.51 -27.65 -3.60
C ASP A 191 -12.29 -27.43 -2.69
N LEU A 192 -11.92 -26.17 -2.48
CA LEU A 192 -10.83 -25.79 -1.58
C LEU A 192 -11.17 -26.09 -0.12
N VAL A 193 -12.40 -25.77 0.28
CA VAL A 193 -12.87 -25.83 1.65
C VAL A 193 -13.34 -27.23 2.06
N SER A 194 -13.99 -27.96 1.14
CA SER A 194 -14.39 -29.38 1.32
C SER A 194 -13.22 -30.28 1.68
N TYR A 195 -12.02 -29.97 1.19
CA TYR A 195 -10.80 -30.69 1.56
C TYR A 195 -10.44 -30.54 3.05
N ARG A 196 -10.74 -29.40 3.68
CA ARG A 196 -10.48 -29.18 5.11
C ARG A 196 -11.52 -29.86 6.00
N PHE A 197 -12.78 -29.86 5.56
CA PHE A 197 -13.92 -30.38 6.34
C PHE A 197 -14.16 -31.89 6.19
N THR A 198 -13.38 -32.59 5.36
CA THR A 198 -13.38 -34.07 5.32
C THR A 198 -12.99 -34.69 6.67
N ILE A 199 -12.32 -33.92 7.54
CA ILE A 199 -11.92 -34.37 8.89
C ILE A 199 -13.08 -34.26 9.90
N ASP A 200 -14.07 -33.39 9.66
CA ASP A 200 -15.13 -33.05 10.62
C ASP A 200 -16.52 -33.64 10.26
N GLU A 201 -16.60 -34.54 9.27
CA GLU A 201 -17.86 -35.15 8.76
C GLU A 201 -18.91 -34.14 8.25
N ILE A 202 -18.50 -32.92 7.89
CA ILE A 202 -19.41 -31.88 7.38
C ILE A 202 -19.54 -31.99 5.85
N LEU A 203 -20.76 -32.23 5.37
CA LEU A 203 -21.09 -32.23 3.94
C LEU A 203 -21.35 -30.79 3.45
N ILE A 204 -20.53 -30.33 2.51
CA ILE A 204 -20.72 -29.04 1.84
C ILE A 204 -21.40 -29.27 0.49
N GLY A 205 -22.55 -28.61 0.28
CA GLY A 205 -23.29 -28.63 -0.97
C GLY A 205 -23.56 -27.22 -1.49
N GLY A 206 -23.61 -27.06 -2.81
CA GLY A 206 -23.92 -25.78 -3.47
C GLY A 206 -25.19 -25.86 -4.30
N ARG A 207 -26.13 -24.92 -4.09
CA ARG A 207 -27.26 -24.69 -4.99
C ARG A 207 -27.00 -23.41 -5.77
N LEU A 208 -26.50 -23.59 -6.99
CA LEU A 208 -26.08 -22.50 -7.88
C LEU A 208 -27.10 -22.30 -8.99
N ASP A 209 -27.38 -21.06 -9.36
CA ASP A 209 -28.25 -20.71 -10.48
C ASP A 209 -27.44 -20.77 -11.79
N PRO A 210 -27.79 -21.66 -12.75
CA PRO A 210 -27.08 -21.77 -14.02
C PRO A 210 -27.24 -20.55 -14.93
N GLU A 211 -28.26 -19.69 -14.74
CA GLU A 211 -28.49 -18.49 -15.56
C GLU A 211 -27.85 -17.22 -14.97
N LEU A 212 -27.02 -17.37 -13.95
CA LEU A 212 -26.39 -16.24 -13.28
C LEU A 212 -25.51 -15.43 -14.26
N PRO A 213 -25.71 -14.10 -14.38
CA PRO A 213 -24.90 -13.28 -15.26
C PRO A 213 -23.45 -13.21 -14.80
N THR A 214 -22.53 -13.10 -15.76
CA THR A 214 -21.11 -12.91 -15.48
C THR A 214 -20.83 -11.52 -14.90
N VAL A 215 -19.91 -11.45 -13.94
CA VAL A 215 -19.52 -10.20 -13.26
C VAL A 215 -18.12 -9.79 -13.66
N VAL A 216 -17.83 -8.49 -13.67
CA VAL A 216 -16.48 -8.00 -13.95
C VAL A 216 -15.71 -7.90 -12.63
N GLY A 217 -14.64 -8.69 -12.49
CA GLY A 217 -13.87 -8.75 -11.25
C GLY A 217 -12.62 -9.61 -11.33
N ASP A 218 -11.90 -9.70 -10.21
CA ASP A 218 -10.79 -10.63 -10.04
C ASP A 218 -11.33 -11.94 -9.43
N ALA A 219 -11.33 -13.00 -10.24
CA ALA A 219 -11.82 -14.32 -9.84
C ALA A 219 -11.12 -14.84 -8.58
N ASN A 220 -9.81 -14.60 -8.41
CA ASN A 220 -9.06 -15.10 -7.25
C ASN A 220 -9.47 -14.36 -5.97
N ARG A 221 -9.65 -13.03 -6.04
CA ARG A 221 -10.14 -12.25 -4.89
C ARG A 221 -11.55 -12.65 -4.49
N LEU A 222 -12.43 -12.85 -5.48
CA LEU A 222 -13.79 -13.31 -5.25
C LEU A 222 -13.80 -14.71 -4.64
N GLU A 223 -12.99 -15.64 -5.15
CA GLU A 223 -12.83 -16.98 -4.58
C GLU A 223 -12.40 -16.91 -3.12
N GLN A 224 -11.44 -16.03 -2.79
CA GLN A 224 -10.96 -15.87 -1.42
C GLN A 224 -12.01 -15.28 -0.47
N VAL A 225 -12.86 -14.35 -0.94
CA VAL A 225 -14.02 -13.89 -0.16
C VAL A 225 -14.95 -15.06 0.14
N ILE A 226 -15.26 -15.90 -0.84
CA ILE A 226 -16.11 -17.08 -0.63
C ILE A 226 -15.47 -18.07 0.34
N VAL A 227 -14.17 -18.37 0.19
CA VAL A 227 -13.43 -19.24 1.13
C VAL A 227 -13.48 -18.69 2.56
N ASN A 228 -13.32 -17.38 2.75
CA ASN A 228 -13.39 -16.75 4.08
C ASN A 228 -14.80 -16.80 4.68
N LEU A 229 -15.85 -16.70 3.86
CA LEU A 229 -17.24 -16.82 4.32
C LEU A 229 -17.63 -18.25 4.67
N LEU A 230 -16.97 -19.24 4.06
CA LEU A 230 -17.16 -20.66 4.34
C LEU A 230 -16.24 -21.19 5.45
N SER A 231 -15.31 -20.36 5.95
CA SER A 231 -14.38 -20.70 7.05
C SER A 231 -14.97 -20.42 8.41
#